data_AF-A0A7Z8YN99-F1
#
_entry.id   AF-A0A7Z8YN99-F1
#
_cell.length_a   1.000
_cell.length_b   1.000
_cell.length_c   1.000
_cell.angle_alpha   90.00
_cell.angle_beta   90.00
_cell.angle_gamma   90.00
#
_symmetry.space_group_name_H-M   'P 1'
#
loop_
_entity.id
_entity.type
_entity.pdbx_description
1 polymer ?
#
loop_
_entity_poly.entity_id
_entity_poly.type
_entity_poly.pdbx_seq_one_letter_code
_entity_poly.pdbx_strand_id
1 'polypeptide(L)'
;MKTKQLQRSKNFENAKNDIKKFSSNIPTGISLSRVEEGVLWGLIDRNVTGKEFNDLVNNLQASFLRTNEILKGIIKEFGEVYTALDFLDKDYIQIFLITFEEIGKNHEKIKKNNDEIYQTQKDLNKTIQGLKLTIDKFSEFKAKYEREVSNIQNELSTIKNTQKELSENIKYTKELKKIFEKNQHLNDIDNIWEDVQNQKTSIQALLKDTSEHKNTTSKNIESINKNLQNLNKHTDNLNKLRHLQNVDSTWNEVQNHTEKLSKYEQKIKNLYIIVLVLAFFIVGLIVLNILK
;
A
#
# COMPACT_ATOMS: atom_id res chain seq x y z
N MET A 1 -35.50 67.38 -30.20
CA MET A 1 -36.57 66.66 -30.92
C MET A 1 -37.98 67.04 -30.44
N LYS A 2 -38.28 66.96 -29.13
CA LYS A 2 -39.60 67.31 -28.55
C LYS A 2 -40.13 68.73 -28.86
N THR A 3 -39.29 69.76 -28.83
CA THR A 3 -39.71 71.16 -29.07
C THR A 3 -40.12 71.45 -30.52
N LYS A 4 -39.48 70.79 -31.49
CA LYS A 4 -39.86 70.90 -32.92
C LYS A 4 -41.16 70.15 -33.22
N GLN A 5 -41.38 68.97 -32.62
CA GLN A 5 -42.65 68.24 -32.74
C GLN A 5 -43.84 69.04 -32.19
N LEU A 6 -43.66 69.74 -31.06
CA LEU A 6 -44.73 70.54 -30.44
C LEU A 6 -45.12 71.76 -31.30
N GLN A 7 -44.14 72.43 -31.92
CA GLN A 7 -44.40 73.59 -32.78
C GLN A 7 -45.09 73.20 -34.10
N ARG A 8 -44.76 72.02 -34.64
CA ARG A 8 -45.31 71.52 -35.91
C ARG A 8 -46.75 71.02 -35.78
N SER A 9 -47.07 70.32 -34.70
CA SER A 9 -48.45 69.94 -34.37
C SER A 9 -49.35 71.17 -34.23
N LYS A 10 -48.83 72.27 -33.70
CA LYS A 10 -49.57 73.53 -33.57
C LYS A 10 -49.88 74.16 -34.94
N ASN A 11 -48.97 74.10 -35.91
CA ASN A 11 -49.18 74.69 -37.24
C ASN A 11 -50.23 73.91 -38.05
N PHE A 12 -50.19 72.58 -38.04
CA PHE A 12 -51.21 71.75 -38.68
C PHE A 12 -52.59 71.96 -38.04
N GLU A 13 -52.67 71.98 -36.71
CA GLU A 13 -53.93 72.23 -36.01
C GLU A 13 -54.48 73.64 -36.28
N ASN A 14 -53.62 74.66 -36.45
CA ASN A 14 -54.06 76.00 -36.85
C ASN A 14 -54.70 75.99 -38.24
N ALA A 15 -54.02 75.45 -39.26
CA ALA A 15 -54.55 75.39 -40.62
C ALA A 15 -55.87 74.60 -40.69
N LYS A 16 -55.94 73.46 -40.00
CA LYS A 16 -57.17 72.66 -39.85
C LYS A 16 -58.31 73.43 -39.20
N ASN A 17 -58.02 74.23 -38.16
CA ASN A 17 -59.03 75.04 -37.49
C ASN A 17 -59.54 76.18 -38.38
N ASP A 18 -58.69 76.76 -39.21
CA ASP A 18 -59.09 77.84 -40.12
C ASP A 18 -59.99 77.30 -41.24
N ILE A 19 -59.64 76.14 -41.84
CA ILE A 19 -60.51 75.42 -42.79
C ILE A 19 -61.89 75.12 -42.17
N LYS A 20 -61.92 74.67 -40.91
CA LYS A 20 -63.16 74.35 -40.18
C LYS A 20 -64.04 75.59 -39.96
N LYS A 21 -63.44 76.73 -39.58
CA LYS A 21 -64.17 77.99 -39.36
C LYS A 21 -64.82 78.47 -40.65
N PHE A 22 -64.12 78.38 -41.78
CA PHE A 22 -64.65 78.77 -43.07
C PHE A 22 -65.77 77.86 -43.55
N SER A 23 -65.58 76.54 -43.49
CA SER A 23 -66.62 75.57 -43.88
C SER A 23 -67.94 75.77 -43.14
N SER A 24 -67.90 76.36 -41.94
CA SER A 24 -69.09 76.64 -41.12
C SER A 24 -69.79 77.96 -41.48
N ASN A 25 -69.13 78.83 -42.26
CA ASN A 25 -69.57 80.20 -42.55
C ASN A 25 -69.71 80.48 -44.07
N ILE A 26 -69.93 79.44 -44.88
CA ILE A 26 -70.14 79.60 -46.33
C ILE A 26 -71.45 80.37 -46.55
N PRO A 27 -71.42 81.54 -47.23
CA PRO A 27 -72.64 82.31 -47.47
C PRO A 27 -73.66 81.50 -48.29
N THR A 28 -74.92 81.53 -47.89
CA THR A 28 -76.01 80.95 -48.69
C THR A 28 -76.21 81.75 -49.99
N GLY A 29 -76.59 81.02 -51.05
CA GLY A 29 -76.54 81.47 -52.43
C GLY A 29 -77.18 82.84 -52.72
N ILE A 30 -76.75 83.44 -53.84
CA ILE A 30 -77.17 84.79 -54.21
C ILE A 30 -78.56 84.75 -54.85
N SER A 31 -79.53 85.40 -54.21
CA SER A 31 -80.84 85.67 -54.83
C SER A 31 -80.78 86.98 -55.61
N LEU A 32 -81.10 86.94 -56.90
CA LEU A 32 -81.38 88.15 -57.68
C LEU A 32 -82.85 88.50 -57.55
N SER A 33 -83.13 89.75 -57.18
CA SER A 33 -84.47 90.33 -57.22
C SER A 33 -84.87 90.61 -58.66
N ARG A 34 -85.99 90.05 -59.12
CA ARG A 34 -86.60 90.40 -60.41
C ARG A 34 -87.29 91.76 -60.27
N VAL A 35 -87.25 92.58 -61.32
CA VAL A 35 -88.07 93.80 -61.39
C VAL A 35 -89.53 93.37 -61.39
N GLU A 36 -90.37 94.05 -60.59
CA GLU A 36 -91.80 93.74 -60.53
C GLU A 36 -92.45 93.88 -61.92
N GLU A 37 -93.12 92.82 -62.39
CA GLU A 37 -93.98 92.90 -63.56
C GLU A 37 -95.38 93.28 -63.09
N GLY A 38 -95.71 94.57 -63.20
CA GLY A 38 -97.00 95.11 -62.77
C GLY A 38 -97.87 95.49 -63.97
N VAL A 39 -98.97 94.77 -64.16
CA VAL A 39 -100.02 95.12 -65.15
C VAL A 39 -100.99 96.10 -64.50
N LEU A 40 -101.01 97.37 -64.95
CA LEU A 40 -102.02 98.33 -64.53
C LEU A 40 -103.29 98.08 -65.36
N TRP A 41 -104.25 97.33 -64.82
CA TRP A 41 -105.60 97.15 -65.39
C TRP A 41 -105.67 96.59 -66.83
N GLY A 42 -104.77 95.68 -67.20
CA GLY A 42 -104.86 94.89 -68.44
C GLY A 42 -104.77 95.66 -69.76
N LEU A 43 -104.35 96.94 -69.74
CA LEU A 43 -104.44 97.81 -70.91
C LEU A 43 -103.18 98.66 -71.20
N ILE A 44 -102.13 98.61 -70.36
CA ILE A 44 -100.85 99.29 -70.61
C ILE A 44 -99.71 98.42 -70.07
N ASP A 45 -98.72 98.11 -70.92
CA ASP A 45 -97.43 97.59 -70.46
C ASP A 45 -96.72 98.67 -69.65
N ARG A 46 -96.39 98.39 -68.38
CA ARG A 46 -95.55 99.29 -67.59
C ARG A 46 -94.15 99.27 -68.18
N ASN A 47 -93.67 100.42 -68.64
CA ASN A 47 -92.25 100.58 -68.92
C ASN A 47 -91.49 100.53 -67.60
N VAL A 48 -90.46 99.68 -67.54
CA VAL A 48 -89.51 99.65 -66.41
C VAL A 48 -89.01 101.06 -66.16
N THR A 49 -89.19 101.56 -64.94
CA THR A 49 -88.74 102.92 -64.63
C THR A 49 -87.21 102.97 -64.54
N GLY A 50 -86.60 104.12 -64.82
CA GLY A 50 -85.16 104.29 -64.62
C GLY A 50 -84.69 103.98 -63.20
N LYS A 51 -85.57 104.18 -62.20
CA LYS A 51 -85.34 103.79 -60.80
C LYS A 51 -85.29 102.27 -60.63
N GLU A 52 -86.27 101.54 -61.17
CA GLU A 52 -86.33 100.06 -61.11
C GLU A 52 -85.15 99.40 -61.83
N PHE A 53 -84.75 99.94 -62.98
CA PHE A 53 -83.57 99.48 -63.69
C PHE A 53 -82.29 99.74 -62.90
N ASN A 54 -82.14 100.93 -62.31
CA ASN A 54 -81.00 101.25 -61.45
C ASN A 54 -80.97 100.36 -60.20
N ASP A 55 -82.11 100.05 -59.59
CA ASP A 55 -82.21 99.14 -58.45
C ASP A 55 -81.79 97.71 -58.84
N LEU A 56 -82.20 97.23 -60.02
CA LEU A 56 -81.74 95.95 -60.58
C LEU A 56 -80.22 95.94 -60.81
N VAL A 57 -79.69 96.99 -61.43
CA VAL A 57 -78.25 97.13 -61.70
C VAL A 57 -77.44 97.19 -60.40
N ASN A 58 -77.91 97.92 -59.39
CA ASN A 58 -77.30 97.97 -58.06
C ASN A 58 -77.31 96.59 -57.38
N ASN A 59 -78.44 95.87 -57.45
CA ASN A 59 -78.54 94.51 -56.92
C ASN A 59 -77.60 93.52 -57.65
N LEU A 60 -77.47 93.66 -58.97
CA LEU A 60 -76.56 92.85 -59.78
C LEU A 60 -75.08 93.17 -59.47
N GLN A 61 -74.73 94.43 -59.31
CA GLN A 61 -73.39 94.84 -58.88
C GLN A 61 -73.06 94.33 -57.48
N ALA A 62 -74.00 94.43 -56.54
CA ALA A 62 -73.86 93.86 -55.20
C ALA A 62 -73.69 92.33 -55.24
N SER A 63 -74.40 91.64 -56.14
CA SER A 63 -74.26 90.20 -56.40
C SER A 63 -72.87 89.84 -56.93
N PHE A 64 -72.34 90.57 -57.90
CA PHE A 64 -70.99 90.33 -58.42
C PHE A 64 -69.91 90.62 -57.39
N LEU A 65 -70.03 91.70 -56.61
CA LEU A 65 -69.11 92.01 -55.51
C LEU A 65 -69.13 90.88 -54.47
N ARG A 66 -70.32 90.41 -54.08
CA ARG A 66 -70.49 89.30 -53.13
C ARG A 66 -69.90 88.00 -53.68
N THR A 67 -70.13 87.67 -54.95
CA THR A 67 -69.54 86.49 -55.61
C THR A 67 -68.02 86.55 -55.59
N ASN A 68 -67.44 87.71 -55.92
CA ASN A 68 -65.99 87.89 -55.92
C ASN A 68 -65.39 87.71 -54.52
N GLU A 69 -66.03 88.25 -53.48
CA GLU A 69 -65.57 88.05 -52.09
C GLU A 69 -65.70 86.57 -51.65
N ILE A 70 -66.76 85.87 -52.07
CA ILE A 70 -66.91 84.42 -51.84
C ILE A 70 -65.77 83.66 -52.55
N LEU A 71 -65.52 83.93 -53.82
CA LEU A 71 -64.48 83.26 -54.60
C LEU A 71 -63.07 83.52 -54.03
N LYS A 72 -62.76 84.75 -53.62
CA LYS A 72 -61.52 85.07 -52.90
C LYS A 72 -61.39 84.28 -51.60
N GLY A 73 -62.49 84.17 -50.84
CA GLY A 73 -62.56 83.33 -49.64
C GLY A 73 -62.25 81.87 -49.96
N ILE A 74 -62.90 81.29 -50.96
CA ILE A 74 -62.66 79.91 -51.40
C ILE A 74 -61.19 79.70 -51.80
N ILE A 75 -60.60 80.61 -52.60
CA ILE A 75 -59.20 80.52 -53.04
C ILE A 75 -58.24 80.54 -51.85
N LYS A 76 -58.47 81.43 -50.87
CA LYS A 76 -57.66 81.50 -49.66
C LYS A 76 -57.66 80.18 -48.90
N GLU A 77 -58.82 79.54 -48.78
CA GLU A 77 -59.00 78.31 -48.02
C GLU A 77 -58.44 77.08 -48.74
N PHE A 78 -58.48 77.04 -50.08
CA PHE A 78 -57.69 76.07 -50.82
C PHE A 78 -56.20 76.21 -50.50
N GLY A 79 -55.69 77.44 -50.32
CA GLY A 79 -54.34 77.70 -49.84
C GLY A 79 -54.06 77.13 -48.44
N GLU A 80 -55.00 77.26 -47.50
CA GLU A 80 -54.89 76.65 -46.15
C GLU A 80 -54.96 75.12 -46.20
N VAL A 81 -55.79 74.53 -47.08
CA VAL A 81 -55.83 73.07 -47.33
C VAL A 81 -54.49 72.57 -47.84
N TYR A 82 -53.91 73.23 -48.85
CA TYR A 82 -52.57 72.87 -49.35
C TYR A 82 -51.51 73.00 -48.26
N THR A 83 -51.58 74.04 -47.44
CA THR A 83 -50.66 74.26 -46.32
C THR A 83 -50.78 73.16 -45.26
N ALA A 84 -52.01 72.74 -44.92
CA ALA A 84 -52.25 71.62 -44.01
C ALA A 84 -51.71 70.29 -44.57
N LEU A 85 -51.89 70.02 -45.87
CA LEU A 85 -51.35 68.82 -46.53
C LEU A 85 -49.82 68.83 -46.59
N ASP A 86 -49.20 69.98 -46.88
CA ASP A 86 -47.74 70.15 -46.89
C ASP A 86 -47.13 69.91 -45.50
N PHE A 87 -47.78 70.41 -44.44
CA PHE A 87 -47.35 70.12 -43.06
C PHE A 87 -47.53 68.64 -42.70
N LEU A 88 -48.61 68.00 -43.13
CA LEU A 88 -48.82 66.57 -42.88
C LEU A 88 -47.71 65.72 -43.51
N ASP A 89 -47.36 66.02 -44.76
CA ASP A 89 -46.31 65.30 -45.51
C ASP A 89 -44.92 65.52 -44.91
N LYS A 90 -44.50 66.79 -44.76
CA LYS A 90 -43.15 67.12 -44.27
C LYS A 90 -42.91 66.77 -42.82
N ASP A 91 -43.94 66.82 -41.97
CA ASP A 91 -43.76 66.64 -40.53
C ASP A 91 -44.20 65.27 -40.06
N TYR A 92 -45.44 64.87 -40.29
CA TYR A 92 -45.96 63.64 -39.72
C TYR A 92 -45.47 62.40 -40.48
N ILE A 93 -45.56 62.40 -41.82
CA ILE A 93 -45.17 61.25 -42.63
C ILE A 93 -43.66 61.04 -42.56
N GLN A 94 -42.86 62.11 -42.69
CA GLN A 94 -41.41 61.99 -42.63
C GLN A 94 -40.90 61.51 -41.26
N ILE A 95 -41.47 62.01 -40.15
CA ILE A 95 -41.11 61.53 -38.80
C ILE A 95 -41.49 60.06 -38.64
N PHE A 96 -42.65 59.64 -39.14
CA PHE A 96 -43.08 58.25 -39.09
C PHE A 96 -42.12 57.33 -39.85
N LEU A 97 -41.69 57.73 -41.06
CA LEU A 97 -40.72 56.98 -41.86
C LEU A 97 -39.37 56.82 -41.15
N ILE A 98 -38.82 57.91 -40.60
CA ILE A 98 -37.56 57.87 -39.84
C ILE A 98 -37.71 56.95 -38.62
N THR A 99 -38.81 57.09 -37.87
CA THR A 99 -39.08 56.26 -36.69
C THR A 99 -39.19 54.78 -37.07
N PHE A 100 -39.86 54.46 -38.17
CA PHE A 100 -40.02 53.09 -38.64
C PHE A 100 -38.69 52.49 -39.13
N GLU A 101 -37.85 53.27 -39.81
CA GLU A 101 -36.50 52.87 -40.19
C GLU A 101 -35.63 52.57 -38.95
N GLU A 102 -35.69 53.42 -37.92
CA GLU A 102 -35.01 53.20 -36.65
C GLU A 102 -35.50 51.93 -35.94
N ILE A 103 -36.81 51.67 -35.95
CA ILE A 103 -37.41 50.43 -35.44
C ILE A 103 -36.88 49.22 -36.21
N GLY A 104 -36.82 49.29 -37.55
CA GLY A 104 -36.28 48.22 -38.39
C GLY A 104 -34.81 47.92 -38.05
N LYS A 105 -33.96 48.95 -37.99
CA LYS A 105 -32.56 48.82 -37.58
C LYS A 105 -32.41 48.22 -36.18
N ASN A 106 -33.24 48.65 -35.24
CA ASN A 106 -33.23 48.10 -33.88
C ASN A 106 -33.71 46.64 -33.85
N HIS A 107 -34.71 46.29 -34.66
CA HIS A 107 -35.18 44.91 -34.78
C HIS A 107 -34.10 43.98 -35.32
N GLU A 108 -33.36 44.38 -36.36
CA GLU A 108 -32.23 43.61 -36.88
C GLU A 108 -31.13 43.42 -35.83
N LYS A 109 -30.77 44.47 -35.08
CA LYS A 109 -29.82 44.37 -33.96
C LYS A 109 -30.31 43.40 -32.89
N ILE A 110 -31.59 43.46 -32.51
CA ILE A 110 -32.19 42.55 -31.53
C ILE A 110 -32.14 41.10 -32.04
N LYS A 111 -32.45 40.87 -33.31
CA LYS A 111 -32.39 39.55 -33.92
C LYS A 111 -30.97 38.97 -33.86
N LYS A 112 -29.97 39.76 -34.27
CA LYS A 112 -28.56 39.35 -34.20
C LYS A 112 -28.14 39.03 -32.76
N ASN A 113 -28.49 39.89 -31.80
CA ASN A 113 -28.19 39.65 -30.38
C ASN A 113 -28.85 38.37 -29.87
N ASN A 114 -30.10 38.08 -30.28
CA ASN A 114 -30.79 36.85 -29.89
C ASN A 114 -30.10 35.60 -30.46
N ASP A 115 -29.62 35.65 -31.71
CA ASP A 115 -28.87 34.55 -32.31
C ASP A 115 -27.55 34.29 -31.55
N GLU A 116 -26.82 35.35 -31.19
CA GLU A 116 -25.61 35.27 -30.37
C GLU A 116 -25.88 34.72 -28.96
N ILE A 117 -26.99 35.14 -28.31
CA ILE A 117 -27.45 34.60 -27.03
C ILE A 117 -27.75 33.11 -27.16
N TYR A 118 -28.44 32.68 -28.22
CA TYR A 118 -28.77 31.27 -28.44
C TYR A 118 -27.51 30.41 -28.59
N GLN A 119 -26.52 30.85 -29.37
CA GLN A 119 -25.25 30.12 -29.48
C GLN A 119 -24.51 30.06 -28.14
N THR A 120 -24.48 31.18 -27.40
CA THR A 120 -23.88 31.23 -26.06
C THR A 120 -24.55 30.25 -25.10
N GLN A 121 -25.88 30.17 -25.10
CA GLN A 121 -26.62 29.20 -24.29
C GLN A 121 -26.30 27.75 -24.67
N LYS A 122 -26.15 27.46 -25.97
CA LYS A 122 -25.74 26.14 -26.47
C LYS A 122 -24.35 25.75 -25.98
N ASP A 123 -23.39 26.67 -26.02
CA ASP A 123 -22.02 26.41 -25.56
C ASP A 123 -21.91 26.32 -24.03
N LEU A 124 -22.68 27.12 -23.29
CA LEU A 124 -22.83 26.95 -21.84
C LEU A 124 -23.36 25.57 -21.48
N ASN A 125 -24.36 25.06 -22.22
CA ASN A 125 -24.90 23.72 -21.98
C ASN A 125 -23.84 22.62 -22.21
N LYS A 126 -23.03 22.72 -23.27
CA LYS A 126 -21.90 21.80 -23.49
C LYS A 126 -20.89 21.86 -22.34
N THR A 127 -20.58 23.06 -21.86
CA THR A 127 -19.66 23.28 -20.74
C THR A 127 -20.19 22.63 -19.46
N ILE A 128 -21.49 22.81 -19.15
CA ILE A 128 -22.15 22.18 -18.00
C ILE A 128 -22.09 20.65 -18.09
N GLN A 129 -22.31 20.07 -19.27
CA GLN A 129 -22.18 18.62 -19.47
C GLN A 129 -20.74 18.13 -19.22
N GLY A 130 -19.74 18.87 -19.72
CA GLY A 130 -18.33 18.57 -19.46
C GLY A 130 -17.96 18.65 -17.97
N LEU A 131 -18.48 19.66 -17.26
CA LEU A 131 -18.32 19.79 -15.82
C LEU A 131 -18.99 18.64 -15.05
N LYS A 132 -20.18 18.21 -15.48
CA LYS A 132 -20.87 17.07 -14.87
C LYS A 132 -20.04 15.78 -14.98
N LEU A 133 -19.53 15.46 -16.16
CA LEU A 133 -18.65 14.30 -16.38
C LEU A 133 -17.38 14.37 -15.52
N THR A 134 -16.84 15.58 -15.31
CA THR A 134 -15.67 15.80 -14.47
C THR A 134 -15.98 15.52 -12.99
N ILE A 135 -17.15 15.97 -12.50
CA ILE A 135 -17.62 15.71 -11.14
C ILE A 135 -17.88 14.21 -10.93
N ASP A 136 -18.45 13.52 -11.91
CA ASP A 136 -18.69 12.08 -11.85
C ASP A 136 -17.36 11.33 -11.70
N LYS A 137 -16.35 11.66 -12.52
CA LYS A 137 -14.99 11.09 -12.40
C LYS A 137 -14.34 11.40 -11.05
N PHE A 138 -14.49 12.62 -10.53
CA PHE A 138 -13.98 12.95 -9.19
C PHE A 138 -14.64 12.13 -8.09
N SER A 139 -15.93 11.84 -8.23
CA SER A 139 -16.67 11.00 -7.29
C SER A 139 -16.19 9.55 -7.31
N GLU A 140 -15.88 9.01 -8.51
CA GLU A 140 -15.26 7.70 -8.67
C GLU A 140 -13.87 7.65 -8.02
N PHE A 141 -13.03 8.67 -8.26
CA PHE A 141 -11.71 8.75 -7.63
C PHE A 141 -11.80 8.85 -6.11
N LYS A 142 -12.72 9.67 -5.58
CA LYS A 142 -12.97 9.76 -4.15
C LYS A 142 -13.31 8.39 -3.55
N ALA A 143 -14.25 7.66 -4.15
CA ALA A 143 -14.65 6.33 -3.68
C ALA A 143 -13.49 5.32 -3.74
N LYS A 144 -12.62 5.41 -4.75
CA LYS A 144 -11.41 4.58 -4.85
C LYS A 144 -10.45 4.86 -3.68
N TYR A 145 -10.14 6.13 -3.43
CA TYR A 145 -9.23 6.52 -2.35
C TYR A 145 -9.78 6.17 -0.97
N GLU A 146 -11.09 6.30 -0.74
CA GLU A 146 -11.72 5.89 0.51
C GLU A 146 -11.54 4.38 0.79
N ARG A 147 -11.63 3.53 -0.25
CA ARG A 147 -11.33 2.10 -0.12
C ARG A 147 -9.85 1.83 0.18
N GLU A 148 -8.95 2.51 -0.53
CA GLU A 148 -7.50 2.34 -0.30
C GLU A 148 -7.12 2.74 1.12
N VAL A 149 -7.64 3.86 1.63
CA VAL A 149 -7.43 4.30 3.02
C VAL A 149 -7.97 3.26 4.01
N SER A 150 -9.15 2.71 3.77
CA SER A 150 -9.72 1.66 4.63
C SER A 150 -8.85 0.39 4.65
N ASN A 151 -8.32 -0.03 3.50
CA ASN A 151 -7.41 -1.17 3.42
C ASN A 151 -6.12 -0.93 4.20
N ILE A 152 -5.50 0.25 4.03
CA ILE A 152 -4.29 0.65 4.76
C ILE A 152 -4.54 0.65 6.27
N GLN A 153 -5.71 1.12 6.73
CA GLN A 153 -6.07 1.09 8.14
C GLN A 153 -6.15 -0.34 8.69
N ASN A 154 -6.73 -1.27 7.92
CA ASN A 154 -6.80 -2.68 8.29
C ASN A 154 -5.40 -3.31 8.37
N GLU A 155 -4.54 -3.08 7.38
CA GLU A 155 -3.16 -3.56 7.38
C GLU A 155 -2.35 -3.02 8.57
N LEU A 156 -2.48 -1.73 8.87
CA LEU A 156 -1.85 -1.11 10.04
C LEU A 156 -2.32 -1.76 11.36
N SER A 157 -3.59 -2.14 11.46
CA SER A 157 -4.11 -2.83 12.64
C SER A 157 -3.46 -4.20 12.83
N THR A 158 -3.26 -4.95 11.74
CA THR A 158 -2.57 -6.24 11.74
C THR A 158 -1.11 -6.08 12.13
N ILE A 159 -0.40 -5.12 11.52
CA ILE A 159 1.01 -4.84 11.84
C ILE A 159 1.18 -4.50 13.33
N LYS A 160 0.27 -3.69 13.88
CA LYS A 160 0.29 -3.32 15.31
C LYS A 160 0.15 -4.54 16.22
N ASN A 161 -0.72 -5.49 15.86
CA ASN A 161 -0.90 -6.72 16.62
C ASN A 161 0.36 -7.61 16.54
N THR A 162 0.91 -7.82 15.35
CA THR A 162 2.16 -8.58 15.16
C THR A 162 3.34 -7.93 15.91
N GLN A 163 3.43 -6.59 15.93
CA GLN A 163 4.46 -5.89 16.69
C GLN A 163 4.34 -6.13 18.20
N LYS A 164 3.10 -6.20 18.71
CA LYS A 164 2.84 -6.52 20.11
C LYS A 164 3.29 -7.94 20.44
N GLU A 165 2.91 -8.92 19.64
CA GLU A 165 3.31 -10.32 19.81
C GLU A 165 4.84 -10.48 19.74
N LEU A 166 5.50 -9.83 18.78
CA LEU A 166 6.95 -9.85 18.66
C LEU A 166 7.62 -9.26 19.92
N SER A 167 7.05 -8.20 20.47
CA SER A 167 7.56 -7.57 21.70
C SER A 167 7.45 -8.51 22.91
N GLU A 168 6.36 -9.27 23.02
CA GLU A 168 6.18 -10.29 24.04
C GLU A 168 7.17 -11.45 23.88
N ASN A 169 7.37 -11.93 22.65
CA ASN A 169 8.34 -12.98 22.34
C ASN A 169 9.79 -12.55 22.66
N ILE A 170 10.16 -11.30 22.33
CA ILE A 170 11.48 -10.75 22.68
C ILE A 170 11.68 -10.75 24.20
N LYS A 171 10.63 -10.39 24.98
CA LYS A 171 10.70 -10.43 26.44
C LYS A 171 10.93 -11.87 26.93
N TYR A 172 10.19 -12.84 26.40
CA TYR A 172 10.35 -14.24 26.76
C TYR A 172 11.77 -14.76 26.44
N THR A 173 12.28 -14.49 25.23
CA THR A 173 13.65 -14.87 24.82
C THR A 173 14.72 -14.26 25.72
N LYS A 174 14.54 -13.00 26.16
CA LYS A 174 15.45 -12.37 27.13
C LYS A 174 15.46 -13.10 28.47
N GLU A 175 14.30 -13.54 28.96
CA GLU A 175 14.22 -14.31 30.20
C GLU A 175 14.84 -15.70 30.04
N LEU A 176 14.59 -16.40 28.93
CA LEU A 176 15.27 -17.66 28.63
C LEU A 176 16.79 -17.50 28.60
N LYS A 177 17.30 -16.44 27.96
CA LYS A 177 18.74 -16.16 27.92
C LYS A 177 19.33 -16.05 29.32
N LYS A 178 18.67 -15.33 30.24
CA LYS A 178 19.11 -15.24 31.64
C LYS A 178 19.16 -16.59 32.34
N ILE A 179 18.21 -17.49 32.04
CA ILE A 179 18.20 -18.84 32.62
C ILE A 179 19.40 -19.64 32.11
N PHE A 180 19.69 -19.59 30.81
CA PHE A 180 20.87 -20.24 30.23
C PHE A 180 22.19 -19.67 30.78
N GLU A 181 22.30 -18.35 30.89
CA GLU A 181 23.48 -17.67 31.46
C GLU A 181 23.72 -18.04 32.94
N LYS A 182 22.66 -18.37 33.69
CA LYS A 182 22.77 -18.87 35.08
C LYS A 182 23.24 -20.33 35.17
N ASN A 183 23.18 -21.08 34.08
CA ASN A 183 23.48 -22.50 34.08
C ASN A 183 25.01 -22.71 33.97
N GLN A 184 25.68 -22.74 35.13
CA GLN A 184 27.14 -22.72 35.24
C GLN A 184 27.82 -23.96 34.62
N HIS A 185 27.07 -25.05 34.45
CA HIS A 185 27.62 -26.35 34.03
C HIS A 185 27.52 -26.62 32.51
N LEU A 186 27.06 -25.66 31.70
CA LEU A 186 26.96 -25.88 30.25
C LEU A 186 28.33 -26.18 29.61
N ASN A 187 29.38 -25.49 30.06
CA ASN A 187 30.75 -25.75 29.59
C ASN A 187 31.34 -27.05 30.18
N ASP A 188 30.78 -27.56 31.27
CA ASP A 188 31.24 -28.81 31.87
C ASP A 188 30.90 -30.02 30.97
N ILE A 189 29.89 -29.89 30.10
CA ILE A 189 29.51 -30.94 29.15
C ILE A 189 30.67 -31.26 28.19
N ASP A 190 31.33 -30.23 27.66
CA ASP A 190 32.46 -30.39 26.76
C ASP A 190 33.66 -31.03 27.48
N ASN A 191 33.94 -30.58 28.72
CA ASN A 191 34.99 -31.15 29.57
C ASN A 191 34.73 -32.62 29.89
N ILE A 192 33.50 -32.97 30.31
CA ILE A 192 33.10 -34.36 30.60
C ILE A 192 33.21 -35.22 29.34
N TRP A 193 32.84 -34.69 28.18
CA TRP A 193 32.97 -35.41 26.92
C TRP A 193 34.43 -35.73 26.59
N GLU A 194 35.34 -34.77 26.77
CA GLU A 194 36.78 -34.97 26.59
C GLU A 194 37.32 -36.02 27.56
N ASP A 195 36.96 -35.91 28.85
CA ASP A 195 37.33 -36.90 29.87
C ASP A 195 36.85 -38.31 29.51
N VAL A 196 35.62 -38.45 29.03
CA VAL A 196 35.07 -39.75 28.58
C VAL A 196 35.86 -40.31 27.40
N GLN A 197 36.29 -39.48 26.43
CA GLN A 197 37.13 -39.95 25.32
C GLN A 197 38.53 -40.37 25.81
N ASN A 198 39.12 -39.64 26.75
CA ASN A 198 40.41 -39.96 27.36
C ASN A 198 40.36 -41.26 28.16
N GLN A 199 39.31 -41.44 28.95
CA GLN A 199 39.06 -42.68 29.69
C GLN A 199 38.84 -43.87 28.74
N LYS A 200 38.07 -43.69 27.67
CA LYS A 200 37.87 -44.72 26.64
C LYS A 200 39.21 -45.18 26.05
N THR A 201 40.10 -44.25 25.72
CA THR A 201 41.43 -44.56 25.18
C THR A 201 42.29 -45.33 26.21
N SER A 202 42.25 -44.89 27.47
CA SER A 202 42.95 -45.57 28.57
C SER A 202 42.45 -46.99 28.80
N ILE A 203 41.12 -47.21 28.77
CA ILE A 203 40.51 -48.54 28.89
C ILE A 203 40.90 -49.45 27.72
N GLN A 204 40.94 -48.91 26.50
CA GLN A 204 41.39 -49.68 25.33
C GLN A 204 42.85 -50.13 25.46
N ALA A 205 43.73 -49.27 25.98
CA ALA A 205 45.11 -49.64 26.27
C ALA A 205 45.18 -50.75 27.33
N LEU A 206 44.49 -50.60 28.46
CA LEU A 206 44.44 -51.62 29.51
C LEU A 206 43.89 -52.97 29.03
N LEU A 207 42.89 -52.96 28.14
CA LEU A 207 42.35 -54.17 27.52
C LEU A 207 43.40 -54.89 26.68
N LYS A 208 44.19 -54.13 25.91
CA LYS A 208 45.30 -54.69 25.13
C LYS A 208 46.34 -55.31 26.05
N ASP A 209 46.81 -54.58 27.07
CA ASP A 209 47.80 -55.07 28.03
C ASP A 209 47.30 -56.33 28.76
N THR A 210 46.03 -56.34 29.16
CA THR A 210 45.39 -57.51 29.79
C THR A 210 45.38 -58.72 28.85
N SER A 211 45.12 -58.51 27.55
CA SER A 211 45.15 -59.57 26.56
C SER A 211 46.57 -60.14 26.35
N GLU A 212 47.59 -59.29 26.38
CA GLU A 212 49.00 -59.68 26.26
C GLU A 212 49.48 -60.43 27.50
N HIS A 213 49.12 -59.95 28.69
CA HIS A 213 49.37 -60.65 29.94
C HIS A 213 48.68 -62.02 29.98
N LYS A 214 47.41 -62.11 29.53
CA LYS A 214 46.70 -63.39 29.43
C LYS A 214 47.44 -64.39 28.54
N ASN A 215 47.90 -63.96 27.38
CA ASN A 215 48.66 -64.81 26.45
C ASN A 215 50.00 -65.25 27.05
N THR A 216 50.71 -64.34 27.74
CA THR A 216 51.98 -64.65 28.41
C THR A 216 51.79 -65.66 29.53
N THR A 217 50.77 -65.45 30.38
CA THR A 217 50.41 -66.39 31.44
C THR A 217 50.04 -67.76 30.88
N SER A 218 49.30 -67.83 29.76
CA SER A 218 48.99 -69.09 29.08
C SER A 218 50.26 -69.84 28.65
N LYS A 219 51.22 -69.15 28.01
CA LYS A 219 52.52 -69.74 27.62
C LYS A 219 53.31 -70.23 28.82
N ASN A 220 53.31 -69.48 29.92
CA ASN A 220 53.99 -69.87 31.15
C ASN A 220 53.36 -71.13 31.77
N ILE A 221 52.03 -71.22 31.80
CA ILE A 221 51.31 -72.42 32.27
C ILE A 221 51.65 -73.63 31.40
N GLU A 222 51.69 -73.49 30.07
CA GLU A 222 52.10 -74.57 29.17
C GLU A 222 53.54 -75.04 29.45
N SER A 223 54.46 -74.11 29.70
CA SER A 223 55.85 -74.43 30.05
C SER A 223 55.96 -75.17 31.38
N ILE A 224 55.27 -74.68 32.42
CA ILE A 224 55.21 -75.34 33.74
C ILE A 224 54.63 -76.75 33.61
N ASN A 225 53.55 -76.92 32.84
CA ASN A 225 52.94 -78.24 32.62
C ASN A 225 53.92 -79.21 31.94
N LYS A 226 54.69 -78.76 30.95
CA LYS A 226 55.76 -79.57 30.32
C LYS A 226 56.83 -79.96 31.35
N ASN A 227 57.24 -79.02 32.20
CA ASN A 227 58.23 -79.29 33.25
C ASN A 227 57.71 -80.30 34.28
N LEU A 228 56.45 -80.19 34.71
CA LEU A 228 55.81 -81.16 35.62
C LEU A 228 55.73 -82.55 35.00
N GLN A 229 55.38 -82.66 33.71
CA GLN A 229 55.39 -83.93 33.00
C GLN A 229 56.79 -84.55 32.96
N ASN A 230 57.83 -83.74 32.74
CA ASN A 230 59.22 -84.21 32.77
C ASN A 230 59.63 -84.67 34.17
N LEU A 231 59.29 -83.92 35.22
CA LEU A 231 59.54 -84.31 36.61
C LEU A 231 58.85 -85.64 36.96
N ASN A 232 57.58 -85.81 36.57
CA ASN A 232 56.88 -87.09 36.77
C ASN A 232 57.59 -88.26 36.08
N LYS A 233 58.07 -88.08 34.84
CA LYS A 233 58.89 -89.11 34.16
C LYS A 233 60.18 -89.42 34.91
N HIS A 234 60.85 -88.40 35.46
CA HIS A 234 62.04 -88.61 36.30
C HIS A 234 61.71 -89.37 37.58
N THR A 235 60.62 -89.04 38.26
CA THR A 235 60.13 -89.76 39.44
C THR A 235 59.81 -91.22 39.11
N ASP A 236 59.10 -91.49 38.01
CA ASP A 236 58.81 -92.85 37.55
C ASP A 236 60.09 -93.65 37.26
N ASN A 237 61.10 -93.00 36.67
CA ASN A 237 62.39 -93.63 36.41
C ASN A 237 63.17 -93.93 37.70
N LEU A 238 63.16 -93.01 38.68
CA LEU A 238 63.76 -93.26 40.00
C LEU A 238 63.07 -94.43 40.71
N ASN A 239 61.74 -94.50 40.66
CA ASN A 239 60.97 -95.60 41.26
C ASN A 239 61.29 -96.97 40.64
N LYS A 240 61.77 -97.03 39.40
CA LYS A 240 62.19 -98.29 38.74
C LYS A 240 63.57 -98.80 39.20
N LEU A 241 64.39 -97.98 39.86
CA LEU A 241 65.70 -98.40 40.35
C LEU A 241 65.55 -99.31 41.59
N ARG A 242 65.26 -100.60 41.34
CA ARG A 242 64.95 -101.66 42.32
C ARG A 242 66.06 -102.02 43.31
N HIS A 243 67.19 -101.32 43.25
CA HIS A 243 68.40 -101.61 44.03
C HIS A 243 68.81 -100.48 44.98
N LEU A 244 68.09 -99.35 45.04
CA LEU A 244 68.41 -98.28 46.01
C LEU A 244 68.28 -98.77 47.47
N GLN A 245 67.24 -99.54 47.81
CA GLN A 245 67.16 -100.21 49.13
C GLN A 245 68.28 -101.23 49.36
N ASN A 246 68.82 -101.82 48.29
CA ASN A 246 69.93 -102.76 48.41
C ASN A 246 71.23 -102.04 48.80
N VAL A 247 71.38 -100.74 48.50
CA VAL A 247 72.52 -99.91 48.92
C VAL A 247 72.53 -99.73 50.43
N ASP A 248 71.39 -99.37 51.03
CA ASP A 248 71.27 -99.25 52.49
C ASP A 248 71.52 -100.61 53.18
N SER A 249 71.02 -101.70 52.58
CA SER A 249 71.25 -103.06 53.07
C SER A 249 72.73 -103.45 53.02
N THR A 250 73.43 -103.18 51.91
CA THR A 250 74.86 -103.48 51.77
C THR A 250 75.73 -102.60 52.67
N TRP A 251 75.37 -101.33 52.86
CA TRP A 251 76.05 -100.43 53.79
C TRP A 251 75.97 -100.94 55.23
N ASN A 252 74.78 -101.35 55.69
CA ASN A 252 74.59 -101.92 57.02
C ASN A 252 75.37 -103.23 57.22
N GLU A 253 75.42 -104.10 56.20
CA GLU A 253 76.25 -105.31 56.25
C GLU A 253 77.75 -104.99 56.35
N VAL A 254 78.25 -104.04 55.55
CA VAL A 254 79.65 -103.61 55.60
C VAL A 254 79.99 -103.03 56.98
N GLN A 255 79.15 -102.16 57.54
CA GLN A 255 79.39 -101.58 58.87
C GLN A 255 79.43 -102.66 59.96
N ASN A 256 78.53 -103.65 59.90
CA ASN A 256 78.52 -104.78 60.82
C ASN A 256 79.80 -105.63 60.69
N HIS A 257 80.28 -105.86 59.46
CA HIS A 257 81.58 -106.50 59.24
C HIS A 257 82.74 -105.68 59.80
N THR A 258 82.74 -104.34 59.65
CA THR A 258 83.76 -103.45 60.23
C THR A 258 83.79 -103.54 61.76
N GLU A 259 82.63 -103.53 62.42
CA GLU A 259 82.54 -103.71 63.87
C GLU A 259 83.07 -105.08 64.33
N LYS A 260 82.71 -106.15 63.61
CA LYS A 260 83.25 -107.49 63.89
C LYS A 260 84.78 -107.52 63.74
N LEU A 261 85.32 -106.89 62.69
CA LEU A 261 86.76 -106.82 62.45
C LEU A 261 87.50 -106.08 63.58
N SER A 262 86.95 -104.95 64.04
CA SER A 262 87.49 -104.19 65.18
C SER A 262 87.55 -105.02 66.46
N LYS A 263 86.51 -105.82 66.74
CA LYS A 263 86.50 -106.75 67.87
C LYS A 263 87.59 -107.82 67.74
N TYR A 264 87.85 -108.33 66.54
CA TYR A 264 88.96 -109.28 66.31
C TYR A 264 90.33 -108.62 66.48
N GLU A 265 90.54 -107.41 65.97
CA GLU A 265 91.78 -106.65 66.20
C GLU A 265 92.06 -106.45 67.69
N GLN A 266 91.02 -106.13 68.48
CA GLN A 266 91.15 -105.94 69.91
C GLN A 266 91.46 -107.26 70.64
N LYS A 267 90.85 -108.37 70.22
CA LYS A 267 91.22 -109.71 70.71
C LYS A 267 92.67 -110.06 70.39
N ILE A 268 93.16 -109.75 69.19
CA ILE A 268 94.56 -109.97 68.79
C ILE A 268 95.50 -109.13 69.65
N LYS A 269 95.20 -107.84 69.87
CA LYS A 269 95.97 -106.98 70.78
C LYS A 269 96.03 -107.54 72.20
N ASN A 270 94.90 -108.02 72.73
CA ASN A 270 94.87 -108.62 74.07
C ASN A 270 95.69 -109.91 74.15
N LEU A 271 95.64 -110.75 73.10
CA LEU A 271 96.46 -111.96 73.03
C LEU A 271 97.95 -111.61 72.99
N TYR A 272 98.34 -110.59 72.22
CA TYR A 272 99.71 -110.09 72.15
C TYR A 272 100.22 -109.61 73.52
N ILE A 273 99.39 -108.89 74.29
CA ILE A 273 99.72 -108.47 75.66
C ILE A 273 99.93 -109.68 76.58
N ILE A 274 99.05 -110.69 76.52
CA ILE A 274 99.18 -111.91 77.34
C ILE A 274 100.48 -112.65 77.03
N VAL A 275 100.84 -112.78 75.74
CA VAL A 275 102.10 -113.43 75.32
C VAL A 275 103.32 -112.66 75.84
N LEU A 276 103.29 -111.32 75.83
CA LEU A 276 104.34 -110.47 76.39
C LEU A 276 104.49 -110.66 77.91
N VAL A 277 103.39 -110.74 78.65
CA VAL A 277 103.40 -110.99 80.11
C VAL A 277 103.95 -112.38 80.43
N LEU A 278 103.57 -113.40 79.67
CA LEU A 278 104.11 -114.76 79.81
C LEU A 278 105.60 -114.83 79.50
N ALA A 279 106.07 -114.13 78.46
CA ALA A 279 107.49 -114.04 78.13
C ALA A 279 108.30 -113.39 79.27
N PHE A 280 107.77 -112.33 79.91
CA PHE A 280 108.40 -111.70 81.08
C PHE A 280 108.47 -112.65 82.29
N PHE A 281 107.42 -113.44 82.54
CA PHE A 281 107.39 -114.43 83.61
C PHE A 281 108.42 -115.55 83.41
N ILE A 282 108.58 -116.03 82.16
CA ILE A 282 109.57 -117.05 81.80
C ILE A 282 111.00 -116.50 82.00
N VAL A 283 111.27 -115.26 81.59
CA VAL A 283 112.58 -114.62 81.82
C VAL A 283 112.85 -114.44 83.31
N GLY A 284 111.85 -114.06 84.11
CA GLY A 284 111.98 -113.98 85.57
C GLY A 284 112.30 -115.33 86.24
N LEU A 285 111.71 -116.42 85.74
CA LEU A 285 111.99 -117.80 86.20
C LEU A 285 113.40 -118.27 85.82
N ILE A 286 113.92 -117.87 84.66
CA ILE A 286 115.29 -118.21 84.21
C ILE A 286 116.34 -117.46 85.05
N VAL A 287 116.12 -116.18 85.38
CA VAL A 287 117.05 -115.38 86.19
C VAL A 287 117.14 -115.89 87.64
N LEU A 288 116.03 -116.40 88.21
CA LEU A 288 116.03 -117.00 89.55
C LEU A 288 116.80 -118.34 89.60
N ASN A 289 116.93 -119.05 88.48
CA ASN A 289 117.50 -120.40 88.44
C ASN A 289 119.03 -120.43 88.22
N ILE A 290 119.68 -119.26 88.06
CA ILE A 290 121.15 -119.15 87.87
C ILE A 290 121.86 -118.60 89.14
N LEU A 291 121.10 -118.24 90.18
CA LEU A 291 121.61 -117.78 91.48
C LEU A 291 121.73 -118.89 92.54
N LYS A 292 121.91 -120.14 92.12
CA LYS A 292 122.24 -121.30 92.99
C LYS A 292 123.35 -122.14 92.39
#